data_AF-A0A660U326-F1
#
_entry.id   AF-A0A660U326-F1
#
_cell.length_a   1.000
_cell.length_b   1.000
_cell.length_c   1.000
_cell.angle_alpha   90.00
_cell.angle_beta   90.00
_cell.angle_gamma   90.00
#
_symmetry.space_group_name_H-M   'P 1'
#
loop_
_entity.id
_entity.type
_entity.pdbx_description
1 polymer ?
#
loop_
_entity_poly.entity_id
_entity_poly.type
_entity_poly.pdbx_seq_one_letter_code
_entity_poly.pdbx_strand_id
1 'polypeptide(L)'
;FELICRHIAVKPVGANVRIPQLDPEAAGSDEAFLKALFKANRGCSFELLCVVRVGASMGEKAAEISGPRIIREIASLPPSRRNEFLKNEAVREEIERSKGATMEVRVFPKGVKGEGLISLEIEILTWWLSPRPDGTWGLQQGRSWKLISMKPGETFISSASRDLKRGIQWIVVLTFLKAKGVGP
;
A
#
# COMPACT_ATOMS: atom_id res chain seq x y z
N PHE A 1 17.82 -0.77 11.89
CA PHE A 1 17.07 0.35 11.26
C PHE A 1 15.58 0.25 11.63
N GLU A 2 14.80 1.32 11.48
CA GLU A 2 13.34 1.36 11.68
C GLU A 2 12.70 2.04 10.46
N LEU A 3 11.93 1.26 9.70
CA LEU A 3 11.13 1.74 8.57
C LEU A 3 9.65 1.63 8.97
N ILE A 4 8.89 2.70 8.73
CA ILE A 4 7.43 2.65 8.81
C ILE A 4 6.87 2.57 7.39
N CYS A 5 6.06 1.55 7.15
CA CYS A 5 5.26 1.44 5.92
C CYS A 5 3.80 1.72 6.23
N ARG A 6 3.20 2.66 5.48
CA ARG A 6 1.77 3.02 5.55
C ARG A 6 1.11 2.75 4.22
N HIS A 7 -0.01 2.05 4.27
CA HIS A 7 -0.90 1.87 3.12
C HIS A 7 -2.14 2.76 3.29
N ILE A 8 -2.31 3.67 2.34
CA ILE A 8 -3.42 4.62 2.32
C ILE A 8 -4.23 4.38 1.05
N ALA A 9 -5.50 4.00 1.19
CA ALA A 9 -6.45 4.02 0.08
C ALA A 9 -7.17 5.36 0.07
N VAL A 10 -7.24 6.02 -1.10
CA VAL A 10 -7.89 7.32 -1.25
C VAL A 10 -8.89 7.27 -2.38
N LYS A 11 -10.05 7.90 -2.20
CA LYS A 11 -11.02 8.13 -3.27
C LYS A 11 -10.99 9.58 -3.76
N PRO A 12 -10.07 10.01 -4.64
CA PRO A 12 -10.06 11.38 -5.13
C PRO A 12 -11.28 11.65 -6.03
N VAL A 13 -12.07 12.66 -5.69
CA VAL A 13 -13.09 13.25 -6.56
C VAL A 13 -12.53 14.59 -7.05
N GLY A 14 -11.99 14.62 -8.28
CA GLY A 14 -11.52 15.86 -8.91
C GLY A 14 -10.32 16.56 -8.26
N ALA A 15 -9.64 15.94 -7.30
CA ALA A 15 -8.53 16.54 -6.55
C ALA A 15 -7.27 15.66 -6.54
N ASN A 16 -6.10 16.31 -6.62
CA ASN A 16 -4.80 15.66 -6.43
C ASN A 16 -4.52 15.48 -4.92
N VAL A 17 -4.18 14.26 -4.51
CA VAL A 17 -3.80 13.97 -3.12
C VAL A 17 -2.41 14.54 -2.82
N ARG A 18 -2.30 15.33 -1.76
CA ARG A 18 -1.06 15.91 -1.23
C ARG A 18 -0.56 15.10 -0.04
N ILE A 19 0.59 14.46 -0.14
CA ILE A 19 1.19 13.76 0.99
C ILE A 19 2.02 14.76 1.81
N PRO A 20 1.71 14.96 3.10
CA PRO A 20 2.48 15.89 3.94
C PRO A 20 3.89 15.35 4.16
N GLN A 21 4.88 16.24 4.08
CA GLN A 21 6.20 15.97 4.63
C GLN A 21 6.16 16.26 6.12
N LEU A 22 6.57 15.28 6.94
CA LEU A 22 6.71 15.43 8.39
C LEU A 22 8.17 15.29 8.77
N ASP A 23 8.58 15.97 9.84
CA ASP A 23 9.85 15.69 10.48
C ASP A 23 9.89 14.22 10.95
N PRO A 24 11.08 13.59 11.02
CA PRO A 24 11.18 12.16 11.28
C PRO A 24 10.58 11.74 12.63
N GLU A 25 10.65 12.61 13.64
CA GLU A 25 10.07 12.34 14.96
C GLU A 25 8.54 12.31 14.91
N ALA A 26 7.91 13.32 14.31
CA ALA A 26 6.47 13.35 14.10
C ALA A 26 6.00 12.28 13.11
N ALA A 27 6.82 11.91 12.13
CA ALA A 27 6.52 10.84 11.18
C ALA A 27 6.52 9.44 11.83
N GLY A 28 7.05 9.31 13.05
CA GLY A 28 6.87 8.12 13.89
C GLY A 28 5.49 8.01 14.55
N SER A 29 4.72 9.10 14.59
CA SER A 29 3.36 9.15 15.14
C SER A 29 2.31 9.04 14.04
N ASP A 30 1.58 7.94 14.02
CA ASP A 30 0.49 7.73 13.05
C ASP A 30 -0.61 8.79 13.18
N GLU A 31 -0.89 9.22 14.41
CA GLU A 31 -1.85 10.29 14.67
C GLU A 31 -1.39 11.64 14.07
N ALA A 32 -0.12 11.99 14.23
CA ALA A 32 0.43 13.22 13.65
C ALA A 32 0.39 13.18 12.11
N PHE A 33 0.75 12.03 11.53
CA PHE A 33 0.68 11.79 10.09
C PHE A 33 -0.75 11.91 9.55
N LEU A 34 -1.72 11.24 10.19
CA LEU A 34 -3.12 11.29 9.76
C LEU A 34 -3.72 12.69 9.89
N LYS A 35 -3.44 13.41 10.98
CA LYS A 35 -3.87 14.80 11.14
C LYS A 35 -3.33 15.70 10.04
N ALA A 36 -2.03 15.58 9.72
CA ALA A 36 -1.41 16.34 8.64
C ALA A 36 -2.01 15.97 7.27
N LEU A 37 -2.24 14.67 7.03
CA LEU A 37 -2.82 14.16 5.79
C LEU A 37 -4.24 14.69 5.57
N PHE A 38 -5.10 14.62 6.58
CA PHE A 38 -6.47 15.14 6.51
C PHE A 38 -6.50 16.65 6.36
N LYS A 39 -5.61 17.38 7.05
CA LYS A 39 -5.48 18.83 6.91
C LYS A 39 -5.08 19.24 5.49
N ALA A 40 -4.15 18.52 4.87
CA ALA A 40 -3.65 18.80 3.53
C ALA A 40 -4.66 18.43 2.41
N ASN A 41 -5.64 17.57 2.70
CA ASN A 41 -6.54 16.97 1.70
C ASN A 41 -8.01 17.02 2.12
N ARG A 42 -8.51 18.24 2.39
CA ARG A 42 -9.93 18.43 2.67
C ARG A 42 -10.78 17.93 1.50
N GLY A 43 -11.79 17.12 1.78
CA GLY A 43 -12.69 16.54 0.78
C GLY A 43 -12.27 15.18 0.22
N CYS A 44 -11.11 14.65 0.63
CA CYS A 44 -10.72 13.27 0.32
C CYS A 44 -11.15 12.31 1.44
N SER A 45 -11.60 11.11 1.07
CA SER A 45 -11.75 9.98 2.01
C SER A 45 -10.49 9.13 2.00
N PHE A 46 -10.00 8.79 3.20
CA PHE A 46 -8.80 8.01 3.43
C PHE A 46 -9.12 6.75 4.23
N GLU A 47 -8.41 5.67 3.95
CA GLU A 47 -8.39 4.47 4.76
C GLU A 47 -6.92 4.09 5.01
N LEU A 48 -6.49 4.13 6.28
CA LEU A 48 -5.17 3.64 6.69
C LEU A 48 -5.31 2.15 7.01
N LEU A 49 -4.74 1.31 6.16
CA LEU A 49 -4.98 -0.12 6.22
C LEU A 49 -3.95 -0.86 7.09
N CYS A 50 -2.73 -0.34 7.21
CA CYS A 50 -1.71 -0.94 8.08
C CYS A 50 -0.53 0.01 8.31
N VAL A 51 0.11 -0.14 9.47
CA VAL A 51 1.40 0.46 9.82
C VAL A 51 2.32 -0.67 10.27
N VAL A 52 3.41 -0.91 9.54
CA VAL A 52 4.39 -1.93 9.91
C VAL A 52 5.73 -1.29 10.22
N ARG A 53 6.30 -1.65 11.37
CA ARG A 53 7.68 -1.35 11.74
C ARG A 53 8.56 -2.50 11.30
N VAL A 54 9.53 -2.22 10.45
CA VAL A 54 10.46 -3.22 9.93
C VAL A 54 11.66 -3.38 10.87
N GLY A 55 11.93 -4.62 11.27
CA GLY A 55 13.13 -5.04 12.02
C GLY A 55 14.37 -5.31 11.14
N ALA A 56 15.51 -5.54 11.79
CA ALA A 56 16.86 -5.38 11.21
C ALA A 56 17.40 -6.52 10.33
N SER A 57 16.65 -7.59 10.05
CA SER A 57 17.17 -8.75 9.32
C SER A 57 17.31 -8.45 7.82
N MET A 58 18.55 -8.41 7.34
CA MET A 58 18.87 -8.17 5.92
C MET A 58 18.56 -9.42 5.08
N GLY A 59 17.97 -9.25 3.91
CA GLY A 59 17.62 -10.36 3.01
C GLY A 59 16.31 -11.08 3.34
N GLU A 60 15.69 -10.82 4.48
CA GLU A 60 14.38 -11.36 4.86
C GLU A 60 13.23 -10.43 4.45
N LYS A 61 12.02 -10.99 4.34
CA LYS A 61 10.80 -10.19 4.11
C LYS A 61 10.54 -9.32 5.34
N ALA A 62 10.71 -8.01 5.19
CA ALA A 62 10.66 -7.04 6.26
C ALA A 62 9.23 -6.71 6.73
N ALA A 63 8.29 -6.71 5.78
CA ALA A 63 6.88 -6.45 6.03
C ALA A 63 6.05 -7.06 4.89
N GLU A 64 4.91 -7.64 5.26
CA GLU A 64 3.82 -7.93 4.34
C GLU A 64 2.59 -7.18 4.85
N ILE A 65 2.10 -6.27 4.04
CA ILE A 65 0.85 -5.56 4.30
C ILE A 65 -0.12 -6.03 3.25
N SER A 66 -1.28 -6.52 3.66
CA SER A 66 -2.28 -6.99 2.72
C SER A 66 -3.65 -6.43 3.09
N GLY A 67 -4.40 -6.00 2.08
CA GLY A 67 -5.78 -5.58 2.25
C GLY A 67 -6.75 -6.77 2.44
N PRO A 68 -8.06 -6.57 2.18
CA PRO A 68 -9.11 -7.53 2.48
C PRO A 68 -8.77 -8.97 2.06
N ARG A 69 -8.97 -9.91 2.99
CA ARG A 69 -8.65 -11.34 2.83
C ARG A 69 -9.40 -11.98 1.65
N ILE A 70 -10.65 -11.59 1.44
CA ILE A 70 -11.54 -12.20 0.45
C ILE A 70 -11.02 -12.09 -0.99
N ILE A 71 -10.43 -10.95 -1.38
CA ILE A 71 -9.90 -10.78 -2.75
C ILE A 71 -8.62 -11.61 -2.96
N ARG A 72 -7.81 -11.81 -1.91
CA ARG A 72 -6.63 -12.68 -1.96
C ARG A 72 -7.03 -14.14 -2.15
N GLU A 73 -8.06 -14.58 -1.43
CA GLU A 73 -8.62 -15.93 -1.59
C GLU A 73 -9.16 -16.13 -3.01
N ILE A 74 -9.92 -15.16 -3.55
CA ILE A 74 -10.38 -15.20 -4.96
C ILE A 74 -9.18 -15.29 -5.93
N ALA A 75 -8.13 -14.51 -5.73
CA ALA A 75 -6.94 -14.52 -6.61
C ALA A 75 -6.25 -15.90 -6.63
N SER A 76 -6.31 -16.63 -5.51
CA SER A 76 -5.75 -17.98 -5.39
C SER A 76 -6.56 -19.06 -6.13
N LEU A 77 -7.83 -18.78 -6.47
CA LEU A 77 -8.68 -19.73 -7.19
C LEU A 77 -8.32 -19.80 -8.69
N PRO A 78 -8.55 -20.96 -9.35
CA PRO A 78 -8.50 -21.08 -10.81
C PRO A 78 -9.49 -20.12 -11.51
N PRO A 79 -9.19 -19.59 -12.71
CA PRO A 79 -10.05 -18.61 -13.40
C PRO A 79 -11.53 -19.02 -13.55
N SER A 80 -11.81 -20.31 -13.77
CA SER A 80 -13.17 -20.85 -13.88
C SER A 80 -13.95 -20.75 -12.57
N ARG A 81 -13.27 -20.94 -11.42
CA ARG A 81 -13.85 -20.89 -10.07
C ARG A 81 -13.95 -19.49 -9.49
N ARG A 82 -13.16 -18.53 -10.00
CA ARG A 82 -13.25 -17.12 -9.59
C ARG A 82 -14.62 -16.53 -9.89
N ASN A 83 -15.14 -16.77 -11.08
CA ASN A 83 -16.44 -16.23 -11.50
C ASN A 83 -17.59 -16.87 -10.74
N GLU A 84 -17.48 -18.15 -10.40
CA GLU A 84 -18.46 -18.88 -9.61
C GLU A 84 -18.45 -18.43 -8.14
N PHE A 85 -17.27 -18.25 -7.55
CA PHE A 85 -17.11 -17.68 -6.20
C PHE A 85 -17.67 -16.24 -6.12
N LEU A 86 -17.37 -15.39 -7.12
CA LEU A 86 -17.92 -14.04 -7.23
C LEU A 86 -19.45 -14.01 -7.41
N LYS A 87 -20.04 -15.07 -7.95
CA LYS A 87 -21.50 -15.21 -8.15
C LYS A 87 -22.22 -15.79 -6.94
N ASN A 88 -21.59 -16.71 -6.21
CA ASN A 88 -22.27 -17.59 -5.24
C ASN A 88 -22.06 -17.21 -3.76
N GLU A 89 -21.00 -16.48 -3.41
CA GLU A 89 -20.71 -16.15 -2.00
C GLU A 89 -21.27 -14.78 -1.58
N ALA A 90 -21.58 -14.68 -0.28
CA ALA A 90 -22.14 -13.54 0.45
C ALA A 90 -21.20 -12.31 0.53
N VAL A 91 -20.61 -11.92 -0.59
CA VAL A 91 -19.49 -10.97 -0.64
C VAL A 91 -19.93 -9.53 -0.91
N ARG A 92 -21.23 -9.25 -1.07
CA ARG A 92 -21.71 -7.90 -1.42
C ARG A 92 -21.32 -6.86 -0.38
N GLU A 93 -21.47 -7.12 0.92
CA GLU A 93 -21.10 -6.17 1.96
C GLU A 93 -19.58 -5.94 2.07
N GLU A 94 -18.75 -6.99 2.06
CA GLU A 94 -17.29 -6.82 2.16
C GLU A 94 -16.64 -6.32 0.87
N ILE A 95 -17.13 -6.70 -0.31
CA ILE A 95 -16.73 -6.10 -1.60
C ILE A 95 -17.23 -4.66 -1.69
N GLU A 96 -18.43 -4.32 -1.22
CA GLU A 96 -18.89 -2.93 -1.21
C GLU A 96 -18.09 -2.09 -0.21
N ARG A 97 -17.79 -2.61 0.99
CA ARG A 97 -16.92 -1.96 2.00
C ARG A 97 -15.51 -1.75 1.46
N SER A 98 -14.91 -2.76 0.83
CA SER A 98 -13.57 -2.67 0.20
C SER A 98 -13.58 -2.06 -1.21
N LYS A 99 -14.76 -1.67 -1.71
CA LYS A 99 -15.01 -1.22 -3.10
C LYS A 99 -14.42 -2.16 -4.16
N GLY A 100 -14.32 -3.45 -3.83
CA GLY A 100 -13.87 -4.53 -4.68
C GLY A 100 -12.41 -4.44 -5.07
N ALA A 101 -11.56 -3.88 -4.21
CA ALA A 101 -10.13 -3.79 -4.49
C ALA A 101 -9.24 -3.96 -3.25
N THR A 102 -8.10 -4.61 -3.44
CA THR A 102 -7.11 -4.87 -2.39
C THR A 102 -5.70 -4.62 -2.92
N MET A 103 -4.78 -4.38 -2.00
CA MET A 103 -3.36 -4.23 -2.30
C MET A 103 -2.54 -5.02 -1.31
N GLU A 104 -1.47 -5.63 -1.80
CA GLU A 104 -0.43 -6.22 -0.99
C GLU A 104 0.89 -5.50 -1.27
N VAL A 105 1.58 -5.11 -0.19
CA VAL A 105 2.91 -4.50 -0.25
C VAL A 105 3.87 -5.41 0.46
N ARG A 106 4.94 -5.78 -0.24
CA ARG A 106 6.07 -6.47 0.36
C ARG A 106 7.29 -5.58 0.28
N VAL A 107 7.95 -5.42 1.41
CA VAL A 107 9.20 -4.66 1.50
C VAL A 107 10.32 -5.63 1.82
N PHE A 108 11.42 -5.54 1.09
CA PHE A 108 12.59 -6.39 1.23
C PHE A 108 13.83 -5.49 1.40
N PRO A 109 14.52 -5.51 2.55
CA PRO A 109 15.78 -4.80 2.73
C PRO A 109 16.87 -5.53 1.96
N LYS A 110 17.54 -4.83 1.04
CA LYS A 110 18.57 -5.41 0.17
C LYS A 110 20.00 -5.12 0.63
N GLY A 111 20.21 -4.04 1.38
CA GLY A 111 21.56 -3.61 1.76
C GLY A 111 21.55 -2.31 2.55
N VAL A 112 22.53 -2.11 3.42
CA VAL A 112 22.91 -0.77 3.89
C VAL A 112 24.16 -0.40 3.11
N LYS A 113 24.10 0.71 2.37
CA LYS A 113 25.24 1.31 1.69
C LYS A 113 25.86 2.38 2.60
N GLY A 114 27.05 2.88 2.24
CA GLY A 114 27.74 3.93 3.00
C GLY A 114 26.83 5.10 3.41
N GLU A 115 27.18 5.77 4.51
CA GLU A 115 26.40 6.86 5.14
C GLU A 115 25.01 6.46 5.69
N GLY A 116 24.77 5.18 5.97
CA GLY A 116 23.49 4.74 6.54
C GLY A 116 22.32 4.75 5.54
N LEU A 117 22.62 4.76 4.24
CA LEU A 117 21.66 4.64 3.15
C LEU A 117 21.10 3.20 3.10
N ILE A 118 19.79 3.01 3.22
CA ILE A 118 19.17 1.68 3.07
C ILE A 118 18.65 1.49 1.65
N SER A 119 18.99 0.34 1.05
CA SER A 119 18.41 -0.12 -0.22
C SER A 119 17.22 -1.02 0.08
N LEU A 120 16.06 -0.70 -0.50
CA LEU A 120 14.82 -1.43 -0.34
C LEU A 120 14.28 -1.86 -1.71
N GLU A 121 13.84 -3.10 -1.81
CA GLU A 121 13.01 -3.56 -2.92
C GLU A 121 11.56 -3.65 -2.42
N ILE A 122 10.65 -3.11 -3.22
CA ILE A 122 9.24 -3.00 -2.89
C ILE A 122 8.45 -3.67 -4.00
N GLU A 123 7.67 -4.67 -3.63
CA GLU A 123 6.65 -5.25 -4.47
C GLU A 123 5.30 -4.68 -4.08
N ILE A 124 4.55 -4.19 -5.08
CA ILE A 124 3.16 -3.77 -4.91
C ILE A 124 2.31 -4.63 -5.84
N LEU A 125 1.43 -5.43 -5.24
CA LEU A 125 0.42 -6.21 -5.92
C LEU A 125 -0.93 -5.55 -5.67
N THR A 126 -1.70 -5.32 -6.71
CA THR A 126 -3.05 -4.75 -6.62
C THR A 126 -4.03 -5.68 -7.30
N TRP A 127 -5.21 -5.83 -6.74
CA TRP A 127 -6.29 -6.58 -7.37
C TRP A 127 -7.58 -5.79 -7.26
N TRP A 128 -8.39 -5.81 -8.30
CA TRP A 128 -9.68 -5.16 -8.29
C TRP A 128 -10.69 -5.86 -9.19
N LEU A 129 -11.97 -5.69 -8.88
CA LEU A 129 -13.06 -6.14 -9.74
C LEU A 129 -13.37 -5.07 -10.80
N SER A 130 -13.46 -5.47 -12.05
CA SER A 130 -13.87 -4.62 -13.17
C SER A 130 -15.07 -5.22 -13.88
N PRO A 131 -16.11 -4.43 -14.22
CA PRO A 131 -17.18 -4.91 -15.08
C PRO A 131 -16.61 -5.20 -16.48
N ARG A 132 -17.06 -6.30 -17.08
CA ARG A 132 -16.74 -6.72 -18.44
C ARG A 132 -17.85 -6.28 -19.41
N PRO A 133 -17.58 -6.22 -20.73
CA PRO A 133 -18.58 -5.89 -21.73
C PRO A 133 -19.79 -6.83 -21.76
N ASP A 134 -19.62 -8.07 -21.30
CA ASP A 134 -20.68 -9.10 -21.21
C ASP A 134 -21.56 -8.95 -19.96
N GLY A 135 -21.41 -7.86 -19.19
CA GLY A 135 -22.17 -7.61 -17.96
C GLY A 135 -21.70 -8.41 -16.74
N THR A 136 -20.68 -9.25 -16.89
CA THR A 136 -20.07 -9.98 -15.76
C THR A 136 -18.97 -9.16 -15.08
N TRP A 137 -18.52 -9.61 -13.91
CA TRP A 137 -17.37 -9.01 -13.20
C TRP A 137 -16.15 -9.89 -13.39
N GLY A 138 -15.01 -9.27 -13.71
CA GLY A 138 -13.71 -9.93 -13.78
C GLY A 138 -12.76 -9.42 -12.71
N LEU A 139 -11.96 -10.33 -12.13
CA LEU A 139 -10.81 -9.97 -11.31
C LEU A 139 -9.66 -9.50 -12.21
N GLN A 140 -9.17 -8.30 -11.96
CA GLN A 140 -7.98 -7.72 -12.55
C GLN A 140 -6.85 -7.70 -11.54
N GLN A 141 -5.61 -7.73 -12.03
CA GLN A 141 -4.41 -7.65 -11.22
C GLN A 141 -3.42 -6.67 -11.83
N GLY A 142 -2.79 -5.86 -11.00
CA GLY A 142 -1.61 -5.05 -11.31
C GLY A 142 -0.44 -5.46 -10.43
N ARG A 143 0.77 -5.45 -11.00
CA ARG A 143 2.02 -5.71 -10.27
C ARG A 143 3.02 -4.63 -10.62
N SER A 144 3.67 -4.06 -9.61
CA SER A 144 4.79 -3.14 -9.80
C SER A 144 5.93 -3.48 -8.85
N TRP A 145 7.16 -3.36 -9.34
CA TRP A 145 8.38 -3.54 -8.57
C TRP A 145 9.17 -2.24 -8.57
N LYS A 146 9.72 -1.86 -7.41
CA LYS A 146 10.58 -0.70 -7.27
C LYS A 146 11.77 -1.00 -6.38
N LEU A 147 12.97 -0.70 -6.88
CA LEU A 147 14.18 -0.64 -6.07
C LEU A 147 14.44 0.82 -5.72
N ILE A 148 14.54 1.12 -4.42
CA ILE A 148 14.77 2.47 -3.92
C ILE A 148 15.93 2.49 -2.95
N SER A 149 16.52 3.67 -2.77
CA SER A 149 17.51 3.91 -1.71
C SER A 149 17.04 5.11 -0.89
N MET A 150 17.12 4.99 0.44
CA MET A 150 16.60 6.00 1.36
C MET A 150 17.59 6.28 2.49
N LYS A 151 17.73 7.54 2.89
CA LYS A 151 18.44 7.99 4.10
C LYS A 151 17.46 8.17 5.27
N PRO A 152 17.94 8.13 6.53
CA PRO A 152 17.10 8.45 7.68
C PRO A 152 16.43 9.82 7.50
N GLY A 153 15.15 9.88 7.80
CA GLY A 153 14.27 11.04 7.61
C GLY A 153 13.62 11.15 6.23
N GLU A 154 14.05 10.36 5.23
CA GLU A 154 13.42 10.40 3.92
C GLU A 154 12.08 9.65 3.89
N THR A 155 11.18 10.16 3.06
CA THR A 155 9.89 9.53 2.77
C THR A 155 9.80 9.21 1.29
N PHE A 156 9.54 7.93 0.99
CA PHE A 156 9.26 7.46 -0.35
C PHE A 156 7.77 7.22 -0.53
N ILE A 157 7.25 7.60 -1.69
CA ILE A 157 5.85 7.47 -2.04
C ILE A 157 5.73 6.69 -3.35
N SER A 158 4.90 5.65 -3.35
CA SER A 158 4.47 4.97 -4.56
C SER A 158 2.96 4.93 -4.61
N SER A 159 2.39 4.98 -5.80
CA SER A 159 0.96 4.84 -5.98
C SER A 159 0.61 3.84 -7.07
N ALA A 160 -0.52 3.18 -6.90
CA ALA A 160 -1.17 2.37 -7.93
C ALA A 160 -2.61 2.89 -8.11
N SER A 161 -3.09 2.88 -9.36
CA SER A 161 -4.44 3.35 -9.70
C SER A 161 -5.21 2.24 -10.40
N ARG A 162 -6.51 2.15 -10.10
CA ARG A 162 -7.47 1.28 -10.80
C ARG A 162 -7.82 1.82 -12.19
N ASP A 163 -7.95 3.14 -12.30
CA ASP A 163 -8.28 3.90 -13.51
C ASP A 163 -8.27 5.41 -13.15
N LEU A 164 -7.54 6.25 -13.91
CA LEU A 164 -7.48 7.70 -13.70
C LEU A 164 -8.87 8.37 -13.72
N LYS A 165 -9.87 7.74 -14.35
CA LYS A 165 -11.24 8.28 -14.46
C LYS A 165 -12.18 7.88 -13.33
N ARG A 166 -11.90 6.81 -12.55
CA ARG A 166 -12.87 6.20 -11.60
C ARG A 166 -12.41 6.18 -10.13
N GLY A 167 -11.30 6.84 -9.82
CA GLY A 167 -11.17 7.56 -8.55
C GLY A 167 -10.89 6.75 -7.30
N ILE A 168 -10.28 5.55 -7.36
CA ILE A 168 -9.60 4.96 -6.19
C ILE A 168 -8.12 4.82 -6.51
N GLN A 169 -7.29 5.46 -5.68
CA GLN A 169 -5.84 5.43 -5.75
C GLN A 169 -5.32 4.81 -4.46
N TRP A 170 -4.41 3.85 -4.58
CA TRP A 170 -3.65 3.33 -3.45
C TRP A 170 -2.31 4.02 -3.40
N ILE A 171 -1.92 4.43 -2.19
CA ILE A 171 -0.66 5.10 -1.93
C ILE A 171 0.07 4.31 -0.85
N VAL A 172 1.31 3.94 -1.16
CA VAL A 172 2.27 3.39 -0.21
C VAL A 172 3.20 4.52 0.18
N VAL A 173 3.26 4.80 1.47
CA VAL A 173 4.20 5.76 2.05
C VAL A 173 5.18 4.99 2.93
N LEU A 174 6.46 5.05 2.58
CA LEU A 174 7.53 4.51 3.37
C LEU A 174 8.29 5.66 4.00
N THR A 175 8.45 5.65 5.32
CA THR A 175 9.29 6.64 6.02
C THR A 175 10.40 5.90 6.74
N PHE A 176 11.65 6.27 6.44
CA PHE A 176 12.80 5.73 7.12
C PHE A 176 13.12 6.57 8.35
N LEU A 177 12.86 6.06 9.56
CA LEU A 177 12.98 6.87 10.78
C LEU A 177 14.40 6.92 11.32
N LYS A 178 15.05 5.77 11.45
CA LYS A 178 16.39 5.70 12.06
C LYS A 178 17.17 4.47 11.63
N ALA A 179 18.47 4.64 11.44
CA ALA A 179 19.40 3.51 11.39
C ALA A 179 19.76 3.07 12.82
N LYS A 180 18.99 2.19 13.45
CA LYS A 180 19.48 1.46 14.64
C LYS A 180 20.62 0.52 14.24
N GLY A 181 21.82 0.75 14.78
CA GLY A 181 22.89 -0.24 14.93
C GLY A 181 23.73 -0.54 13.68
N VAL A 182 24.45 0.45 13.15
CA VAL A 182 25.75 0.17 12.54
C VAL A 182 26.78 0.95 13.37
N GLY A 183 27.12 0.39 14.52
CA GLY A 183 28.43 0.70 15.11
C GLY A 183 29.51 -0.04 14.30
N PRO A 184 30.77 0.42 14.34
CA PRO A 184 31.88 -0.30 13.73
C PRO A 184 31.95 -1.77 14.20
#